data_AF-A0A9D9LGF9-F1
#
_entry.id   AF-A0A9D9LGF9-F1
#
_cell.length_a   1.000
_cell.length_b   1.000
_cell.length_c   1.000
_cell.angle_alpha   90.00
_cell.angle_beta   90.00
_cell.angle_gamma   90.00
#
_symmetry.space_group_name_H-M   'P 1'
#
loop_
_entity.id
_entity.type
_entity.pdbx_description
1 polymer ?
#
loop_
_entity_poly.entity_id
_entity_poly.type
_entity_poly.pdbx_seq_one_letter_code
_entity_poly.pdbx_strand_id
1 'polypeptide(L)'
;MTKNPLRVLDCKQPGCREIAAKAPTLSGYLCDACREHFGQVRASLDGLKIAYEVDERLVRGLDYYTRTTFEFLNPALGAQNAVAGGGRYDGLVEELGGPPTPSIGFAIGEERILTSLAAQTGPVETPLVTGVYVATAGAVDLRAAMELTQALRRRGLRAAMDLEGRSLKGQMRQANKDRFRYSLILGTEELARGQVTLKDMMGGVQQEVPLAEVADRLAGLPEREIV
;
A
#
# COMPACT_ATOMS: atom_id res chain seq x y z
N MET A 1 -7.18 -10.66 38.97
CA MET A 1 -8.14 -10.73 37.85
C MET A 1 -9.54 -10.43 38.37
N THR A 2 -9.90 -9.16 38.54
CA THR A 2 -11.18 -8.78 39.20
C THR A 2 -12.12 -7.96 38.31
N LYS A 3 -11.71 -7.55 37.09
CA LYS A 3 -12.53 -6.69 36.20
C LYS A 3 -13.10 -7.39 34.95
N ASN A 4 -12.33 -8.24 34.25
CA ASN A 4 -12.85 -9.01 33.11
C ASN A 4 -12.22 -10.42 33.06
N PRO A 5 -12.95 -11.48 33.47
CA PRO A 5 -12.43 -12.86 33.47
C PRO A 5 -12.22 -13.42 32.06
N LEU A 6 -12.90 -12.88 31.03
CA LEU A 6 -12.80 -13.39 29.65
C LEU A 6 -11.40 -13.18 29.05
N ARG A 7 -10.61 -12.24 29.57
CA ARG A 7 -9.23 -12.00 29.09
C ARG A 7 -8.29 -13.19 29.31
N VAL A 8 -8.64 -14.13 30.18
CA VAL A 8 -7.88 -15.37 30.35
C VAL A 8 -7.92 -16.24 29.08
N LEU A 9 -8.97 -16.13 28.27
CA LEU A 9 -9.13 -16.89 27.03
C LEU A 9 -8.15 -16.42 25.93
N ASP A 10 -7.67 -15.18 25.98
CA ASP A 10 -6.64 -14.66 25.06
C ASP A 10 -5.20 -14.94 25.54
N CYS A 11 -5.02 -15.44 26.77
CA CYS A 11 -3.70 -15.63 27.35
C CYS A 11 -2.89 -16.68 26.55
N LYS A 12 -1.69 -16.30 26.08
CA LYS A 12 -0.84 -17.17 25.26
C LYS A 12 0.09 -18.10 26.05
N GLN A 13 0.08 -18.03 27.39
CA GLN A 13 0.89 -18.88 28.26
C GLN A 13 0.37 -20.34 28.22
N PRO A 14 1.25 -21.37 28.21
CA PRO A 14 0.82 -22.77 28.15
C PRO A 14 -0.18 -23.16 29.24
N GLY A 15 0.09 -22.78 30.49
CA GLY A 15 -0.83 -23.05 31.61
C GLY A 15 -2.19 -22.36 31.47
N CYS A 16 -2.24 -21.17 30.86
CA CYS A 16 -3.53 -20.52 30.57
C CYS A 16 -4.34 -21.29 29.52
N ARG A 17 -3.69 -21.83 28.49
CA ARG A 17 -4.36 -22.57 27.41
C ARG A 17 -5.01 -23.85 27.91
N GLU A 18 -4.34 -24.57 28.81
CA GLU A 18 -4.90 -25.78 29.44
C GLU A 18 -6.13 -25.48 30.29
N ILE A 19 -6.12 -24.34 30.99
CA ILE A 19 -7.26 -23.88 31.81
C ILE A 19 -8.40 -23.40 30.90
N ALA A 20 -8.10 -22.58 29.90
CA ALA A 20 -9.07 -22.07 28.93
C ALA A 20 -9.74 -23.19 28.14
N ALA A 21 -9.03 -24.30 27.87
CA ALA A 21 -9.61 -25.46 27.21
C ALA A 21 -10.73 -26.15 28.01
N LYS A 22 -10.76 -25.98 29.33
CA LYS A 22 -11.80 -26.51 30.24
C LYS A 22 -12.87 -25.47 30.56
N ALA A 23 -12.73 -24.24 30.07
CA ALA A 23 -13.66 -23.17 30.35
C ALA A 23 -14.96 -23.32 29.54
N PRO A 24 -16.10 -22.83 30.05
CA PRO A 24 -17.33 -22.77 29.28
C PRO A 24 -17.16 -21.88 28.03
N THR A 25 -17.88 -22.20 26.98
CA THR A 25 -17.79 -21.49 25.69
C THR A 25 -18.79 -20.35 25.64
N LEU A 26 -18.42 -19.23 25.01
CA LEU A 26 -19.29 -18.04 24.89
C LEU A 26 -20.59 -18.35 24.14
N SER A 27 -20.53 -19.24 23.15
CA SER A 27 -21.67 -19.72 22.37
C SER A 27 -22.77 -20.34 23.25
N GLY A 28 -22.38 -21.04 24.32
CA GLY A 28 -23.31 -21.67 25.27
C GLY A 28 -24.08 -20.69 26.16
N TYR A 29 -23.65 -19.42 26.24
CA TYR A 29 -24.23 -18.40 27.12
C TYR A 29 -24.86 -17.23 26.38
N LEU A 30 -24.97 -17.29 25.06
CA LEU A 30 -25.69 -16.27 24.29
C LEU A 30 -27.16 -16.21 24.74
N CYS A 31 -27.75 -15.02 24.81
CA CYS A 31 -29.21 -14.89 24.92
C CYS A 31 -29.87 -15.13 23.55
N ASP A 32 -31.20 -15.26 23.51
CA ASP A 32 -31.93 -15.52 22.26
C ASP A 32 -31.66 -14.45 21.19
N ALA A 33 -31.70 -13.17 21.55
CA ALA A 33 -31.41 -12.07 20.63
C ALA A 33 -29.98 -12.12 20.08
N CYS A 34 -29.00 -12.54 20.89
CA CYS A 34 -27.61 -12.70 20.43
C CYS A 34 -27.45 -13.92 19.52
N ARG A 35 -28.14 -15.03 19.81
CA ARG A 35 -28.18 -16.21 18.94
C ARG A 35 -28.77 -15.89 17.58
N GLU A 36 -29.89 -15.18 17.57
CA GLU A 36 -30.56 -14.77 16.34
C GLU A 36 -29.66 -13.84 15.50
N HIS A 37 -29.09 -12.80 16.11
CA HIS A 37 -28.15 -11.90 15.45
C HIS A 37 -26.95 -12.65 14.87
N PHE A 38 -26.33 -13.56 15.63
CA PHE A 38 -25.21 -14.35 15.14
C PHE A 38 -25.62 -15.30 13.99
N GLY A 39 -26.82 -15.88 14.06
CA GLY A 39 -27.42 -16.66 12.98
C GLY A 39 -27.57 -15.86 11.70
N GLN A 40 -28.08 -14.63 11.78
CA GLN A 40 -28.23 -13.75 10.62
C GLN A 40 -26.88 -13.37 9.99
N VAL A 41 -25.85 -13.11 10.81
CA VAL A 41 -24.49 -12.83 10.31
C VAL A 41 -23.94 -14.03 9.54
N ARG A 42 -24.04 -15.24 10.11
CA ARG A 42 -23.59 -16.47 9.45
C ARG A 42 -24.33 -16.73 8.14
N ALA A 43 -25.66 -16.65 8.15
CA ALA A 43 -26.46 -16.81 6.94
C ALA A 43 -26.09 -15.81 5.84
N SER A 44 -25.75 -14.56 6.23
CA SER A 44 -25.28 -13.55 5.30
C SER A 44 -23.91 -13.89 4.70
N LEU A 45 -22.96 -14.35 5.52
CA LEU A 45 -21.64 -14.80 5.06
C LEU A 45 -21.75 -16.02 4.13
N ASP A 46 -22.59 -16.99 4.49
CA ASP A 46 -22.87 -18.19 3.69
C ASP A 46 -23.49 -17.79 2.33
N GLY A 47 -24.46 -16.88 2.33
CA GLY A 47 -25.09 -16.34 1.13
C GLY A 47 -24.11 -15.60 0.21
N LEU A 48 -23.11 -14.94 0.78
CA LEU A 48 -22.01 -14.28 0.06
C LEU A 48 -20.85 -15.22 -0.29
N LYS A 49 -20.93 -16.50 0.10
CA LYS A 49 -19.87 -17.51 -0.07
C LYS A 49 -18.53 -17.09 0.54
N ILE A 50 -18.57 -16.37 1.66
CA ILE A 50 -17.39 -15.99 2.43
C ILE A 50 -17.08 -17.13 3.41
N ALA A 51 -15.94 -17.78 3.25
CA ALA A 51 -15.49 -18.81 4.17
C ALA A 51 -15.09 -18.21 5.53
N TYR A 52 -15.52 -18.84 6.61
CA TYR A 52 -15.16 -18.46 7.98
C TYR A 52 -15.07 -19.70 8.88
N GLU A 53 -14.36 -19.55 9.99
CA GLU A 53 -14.31 -20.52 11.08
C GLU A 53 -14.87 -19.87 12.35
N VAL A 54 -15.69 -20.61 13.11
CA VAL A 54 -16.21 -20.13 14.39
C VAL A 54 -15.21 -20.46 15.49
N ASP A 55 -14.49 -19.44 15.97
CA ASP A 55 -13.62 -19.57 17.14
C ASP A 55 -14.40 -19.20 18.41
N GLU A 56 -14.75 -20.22 19.21
CA GLU A 56 -15.46 -20.05 20.48
C GLU A 56 -14.64 -19.37 21.57
N ARG A 57 -13.34 -19.15 21.32
CA ARG A 57 -12.38 -18.52 22.24
C ARG A 57 -11.98 -17.12 21.80
N LEU A 58 -12.52 -16.63 20.68
CA LEU A 58 -12.22 -15.30 20.19
C LEU A 58 -12.78 -14.23 21.15
N VAL A 59 -11.89 -13.71 21.99
CA VAL A 59 -12.14 -12.57 22.87
C VAL A 59 -11.27 -11.41 22.42
N ARG A 60 -11.79 -10.19 22.55
CA ARG A 60 -11.06 -8.98 22.19
C ARG A 60 -10.45 -8.32 23.40
N GLY A 61 -9.32 -7.63 23.18
CA GLY A 61 -8.58 -6.95 24.23
C GLY A 61 -9.28 -5.72 24.82
N LEU A 62 -10.38 -5.27 24.20
CA LEU A 62 -11.16 -4.09 24.57
C LEU A 62 -12.56 -4.52 25.00
N ASP A 63 -13.04 -4.00 26.13
CA ASP A 63 -14.24 -4.50 26.80
C ASP A 63 -15.55 -3.95 26.20
N TYR A 64 -15.48 -2.97 25.30
CA TYR A 64 -16.66 -2.33 24.68
C TYR A 64 -17.39 -3.21 23.64
N TYR A 65 -16.82 -4.37 23.27
CA TYR A 65 -17.39 -5.21 22.23
C TYR A 65 -18.67 -5.89 22.69
N THR A 66 -19.63 -5.95 21.76
CA THR A 66 -20.94 -6.57 21.94
C THR A 66 -21.27 -7.42 20.72
N ARG A 67 -21.93 -8.57 20.92
CA ARG A 67 -22.35 -9.49 19.84
C ARG A 67 -21.17 -9.92 18.95
N THR A 68 -21.16 -9.52 17.67
CA THR A 68 -20.22 -10.04 16.66
C THR A 68 -18.80 -9.54 16.89
N THR A 69 -17.84 -10.46 16.87
CA THR A 69 -16.40 -10.20 16.75
C THR A 69 -15.83 -11.08 15.65
N PHE A 70 -14.79 -10.62 14.95
CA PHE A 70 -14.17 -11.37 13.86
C PHE A 70 -12.71 -10.95 13.64
N GLU A 71 -11.86 -11.87 13.21
CA GLU A 71 -10.46 -11.63 12.82
C GLU A 71 -10.19 -12.12 11.39
N PHE A 72 -9.29 -11.44 10.70
CA PHE A 72 -8.67 -11.95 9.48
C PHE A 72 -7.26 -12.37 9.81
N LEU A 73 -6.97 -13.67 9.64
CA LEU A 73 -5.69 -14.27 9.96
C LEU A 73 -4.91 -14.58 8.69
N ASN A 74 -3.59 -14.32 8.71
CA ASN A 74 -2.65 -14.84 7.74
C ASN A 74 -1.59 -15.70 8.44
N PRO A 75 -1.67 -17.04 8.33
CA PRO A 75 -0.70 -17.96 8.94
C PRO A 75 0.76 -17.68 8.60
N ALA A 76 1.05 -17.05 7.45
CA ALA A 76 2.42 -16.70 7.03
C ALA A 76 3.10 -15.67 7.95
N LEU A 77 2.35 -14.95 8.78
CA LEU A 77 2.87 -13.93 9.70
C LEU A 77 3.32 -14.48 11.07
N GLY A 78 3.25 -15.79 11.30
CA GLY A 78 3.73 -16.43 12.52
C GLY A 78 2.82 -16.20 13.75
N ALA A 79 3.42 -15.99 14.93
CA ALA A 79 2.69 -15.98 16.21
C ALA A 79 1.68 -14.83 16.38
N GLN A 80 1.79 -13.76 15.59
CA GLN A 80 0.83 -12.65 15.52
C GLN A 80 0.29 -12.56 14.09
N ASN A 81 -0.58 -13.50 13.75
CA ASN A 81 -1.11 -13.70 12.41
C ASN A 81 -2.34 -12.86 12.08
N ALA A 82 -2.92 -12.13 13.03
CA ALA A 82 -4.04 -11.24 12.74
C ALA A 82 -3.60 -10.03 11.89
N VAL A 83 -4.19 -9.89 10.69
CA VAL A 83 -3.97 -8.75 9.78
C VAL A 83 -5.00 -7.67 10.05
N ALA A 84 -6.25 -8.08 10.29
CA ALA A 84 -7.36 -7.18 10.56
C ALA A 84 -8.27 -7.76 11.64
N GLY A 85 -9.00 -6.89 12.30
CA GLY A 85 -9.89 -7.30 13.37
C GLY A 85 -10.95 -6.27 13.69
N GLY A 86 -12.14 -6.75 14.00
CA GLY A 86 -13.25 -5.90 14.36
C GLY A 86 -14.37 -6.62 15.10
N GLY A 87 -15.49 -5.93 15.17
CA GLY A 87 -16.69 -6.37 15.85
C GLY A 87 -17.67 -5.23 16.08
N ARG A 88 -18.82 -5.58 16.66
CA ARG A 88 -19.89 -4.65 17.04
C ARG A 88 -19.64 -4.11 18.45
N TYR A 89 -20.01 -2.86 18.72
CA TYR A 89 -19.70 -2.14 19.96
C TYR A 89 -20.75 -1.07 20.28
N ASP A 90 -21.97 -1.52 20.55
CA ASP A 90 -23.15 -0.65 20.64
C ASP A 90 -23.10 0.36 21.80
N GLY A 91 -22.42 0.03 22.90
CA GLY A 91 -22.33 0.89 24.09
C GLY A 91 -21.30 2.01 24.00
N LEU A 92 -20.36 1.95 23.05
CA LEU A 92 -19.19 2.84 23.05
C LEU A 92 -19.55 4.32 22.91
N VAL A 93 -20.53 4.66 22.07
CA VAL A 93 -20.92 6.06 21.87
C VAL A 93 -21.60 6.63 23.13
N GLU A 94 -22.39 5.82 23.82
CA GLU A 94 -23.05 6.20 25.08
C GLU A 94 -22.04 6.37 26.21
N GLU A 95 -21.06 5.46 26.33
CA GLU A 95 -19.95 5.57 27.28
C GLU A 95 -19.13 6.87 27.12
N LEU A 96 -19.09 7.42 25.90
CA LEU A 96 -18.43 8.69 25.56
C LEU A 96 -19.35 9.92 25.68
N GLY A 97 -20.58 9.76 26.18
CA GLY A 97 -21.54 10.84 26.42
C GLY A 97 -22.42 11.20 25.22
N GLY A 98 -22.42 10.39 24.17
CA GLY A 98 -23.34 10.51 23.03
C GLY A 98 -24.66 9.75 23.25
N PRO A 99 -25.58 9.79 22.26
CA PRO A 99 -26.79 8.97 22.30
C PRO A 99 -26.49 7.48 22.08
N PRO A 100 -27.34 6.55 22.57
CA PRO A 100 -27.21 5.13 22.27
C PRO A 100 -27.14 4.88 20.76
N THR A 101 -26.00 4.38 20.28
CA THR A 101 -25.70 4.29 18.84
C THR A 101 -25.07 2.93 18.51
N PRO A 102 -25.86 1.98 17.97
CA PRO A 102 -25.35 0.69 17.56
C PRO A 102 -24.25 0.84 16.49
N SER A 103 -23.12 0.16 16.68
CA SER A 103 -21.92 0.43 15.88
C SER A 103 -21.17 -0.87 15.58
N ILE A 104 -20.60 -0.99 14.38
CA ILE A 104 -19.72 -2.09 13.98
C ILE A 104 -18.60 -1.53 13.12
N GLY A 105 -17.41 -2.07 13.28
CA GLY A 105 -16.25 -1.64 12.52
C GLY A 105 -15.09 -2.59 12.70
N PHE A 106 -13.98 -2.26 12.03
CA PHE A 106 -12.74 -3.00 12.11
C PHE A 106 -11.56 -2.04 11.94
N ALA A 107 -10.40 -2.51 12.37
CA ALA A 107 -9.12 -1.90 12.09
C ALA A 107 -8.24 -2.90 11.34
N ILE A 108 -7.31 -2.36 10.55
CA ILE A 108 -6.32 -3.13 9.83
C ILE A 108 -4.92 -2.61 10.19
N GLY A 109 -3.96 -3.50 10.37
CA GLY A 109 -2.55 -3.11 10.47
C GLY A 109 -1.94 -2.96 9.09
N GLU A 110 -1.68 -1.73 8.64
CA GLU A 110 -1.09 -1.46 7.33
C GLU A 110 0.27 -2.15 7.17
N GLU A 111 1.14 -2.07 8.17
CA GLU A 111 2.44 -2.73 8.18
C GLU A 111 2.30 -4.26 8.13
N ARG A 112 1.21 -4.81 8.67
CA ARG A 112 0.91 -6.25 8.62
C ARG A 112 0.47 -6.66 7.21
N ILE A 113 -0.33 -5.85 6.53
CA ILE A 113 -0.65 -6.08 5.11
C ILE A 113 0.64 -6.08 4.29
N LEU A 114 1.48 -5.05 4.43
CA LEU A 114 2.70 -4.92 3.64
C LEU A 114 3.66 -6.08 3.88
N THR A 115 3.83 -6.50 5.14
CA THR A 115 4.66 -7.67 5.48
C THR A 115 4.07 -8.96 4.92
N SER A 116 2.74 -9.12 5.00
CA SER A 116 2.00 -10.25 4.44
C SER A 116 2.13 -10.35 2.93
N LEU A 117 2.07 -9.21 2.23
CA LEU A 117 2.23 -9.12 0.79
C LEU A 117 3.67 -9.46 0.40
N ALA A 118 4.66 -8.81 1.02
CA ALA A 118 6.08 -9.07 0.75
C ALA A 118 6.47 -10.54 0.96
N ALA A 119 5.90 -11.22 1.95
CA ALA A 119 6.11 -12.64 2.18
C ALA A 119 5.55 -13.55 1.07
N GLN A 120 4.50 -13.11 0.35
CA GLN A 120 3.85 -13.88 -0.71
C GLN A 120 4.39 -13.55 -2.10
N THR A 121 4.63 -12.28 -2.40
CA THR A 121 4.96 -11.79 -3.74
C THR A 121 6.45 -11.42 -3.90
N GLY A 122 7.24 -11.47 -2.82
CA GLY A 122 8.55 -10.82 -2.79
C GLY A 122 8.42 -9.30 -2.68
N PRO A 123 9.54 -8.55 -2.75
CA PRO A 123 9.53 -7.09 -2.67
C PRO A 123 8.64 -6.50 -3.76
N VAL A 124 7.74 -5.57 -3.39
CA VAL A 124 6.95 -4.81 -4.37
C VAL A 124 7.93 -4.02 -5.24
N GLU A 125 8.02 -4.37 -6.53
CA GLU A 125 8.85 -3.60 -7.46
C GLU A 125 8.30 -2.18 -7.57
N THR A 126 9.19 -1.20 -7.42
CA THR A 126 8.79 0.20 -7.62
C THR A 126 8.56 0.40 -9.12
N PRO A 127 7.38 0.92 -9.52
CA PRO A 127 7.08 1.20 -10.92
C PRO A 127 8.18 2.06 -11.55
N LEU A 128 8.45 1.87 -12.84
CA LEU A 128 9.22 2.86 -13.60
C LEU A 128 8.54 4.22 -13.47
N VAL A 129 9.33 5.27 -13.38
CA VAL A 129 8.80 6.62 -13.36
C VAL A 129 8.26 6.95 -14.76
N THR A 130 6.95 7.18 -14.87
CA THR A 130 6.37 7.83 -16.06
C THR A 130 6.86 9.27 -16.10
N GLY A 131 7.98 9.48 -16.78
CA GLY A 131 8.64 10.77 -16.82
C GLY A 131 9.95 10.71 -17.60
N VAL A 132 10.68 11.82 -17.58
CA VAL A 132 11.92 11.98 -18.32
C VAL A 132 13.03 12.59 -17.50
N TYR A 133 14.24 12.09 -17.68
CA TYR A 133 15.45 12.65 -17.09
C TYR A 133 16.17 13.53 -18.12
N VAL A 134 16.31 14.81 -17.85
CA VAL A 134 17.01 15.78 -18.70
C VAL A 134 18.48 15.77 -18.31
N ALA A 135 19.31 15.22 -19.20
CA ALA A 135 20.74 15.15 -19.06
C ALA A 135 21.44 16.15 -19.99
N THR A 136 22.59 16.64 -19.57
CA THR A 136 23.45 17.51 -20.37
C THR A 136 24.73 16.78 -20.79
N ALA A 137 25.21 17.08 -22.00
CA ALA A 137 26.44 16.55 -22.54
C ALA A 137 27.35 17.69 -23.00
N GLY A 138 28.64 17.65 -22.60
CA GLY A 138 29.59 18.70 -22.94
C GLY A 138 29.35 20.01 -22.18
N ALA A 139 29.65 21.14 -22.83
CA ALA A 139 29.58 22.48 -22.22
C ALA A 139 28.20 23.14 -22.40
N VAL A 140 27.11 22.36 -22.27
CA VAL A 140 25.75 22.91 -22.34
C VAL A 140 25.45 23.77 -21.12
N ASP A 141 24.88 24.95 -21.35
CA ASP A 141 24.39 25.81 -20.28
C ASP A 141 23.27 25.10 -19.50
N LEU A 142 23.49 24.90 -18.20
CA LEU A 142 22.52 24.31 -17.28
C LEU A 142 21.18 25.04 -17.33
N ARG A 143 21.16 26.34 -17.63
CA ARG A 143 19.92 27.11 -17.80
C ARG A 143 19.01 26.54 -18.88
N ALA A 144 19.55 26.13 -20.02
CA ALA A 144 18.75 25.54 -21.09
C ALA A 144 18.10 24.22 -20.66
N ALA A 145 18.84 23.38 -19.94
CA ALA A 145 18.31 22.14 -19.37
C ALA A 145 17.24 22.41 -18.30
N MET A 146 17.42 23.43 -17.45
CA MET A 146 16.44 23.86 -16.46
C MET A 146 15.15 24.36 -17.12
N GLU A 147 15.26 25.20 -18.15
CA GLU A 147 14.12 25.74 -18.90
C GLU A 147 13.31 24.63 -19.57
N LEU A 148 13.99 23.68 -20.23
CA LEU A 148 13.33 22.51 -20.81
C LEU A 148 12.64 21.67 -19.74
N THR A 149 13.34 21.37 -18.64
CA THR A 149 12.77 20.60 -17.52
C THR A 149 11.50 21.26 -16.98
N GLN A 150 11.51 22.59 -16.85
CA GLN A 150 10.36 23.35 -16.38
C GLN A 150 9.23 23.40 -17.41
N ALA A 151 9.54 23.51 -18.70
CA ALA A 151 8.55 23.46 -19.78
C ALA A 151 7.81 22.11 -19.80
N LEU A 152 8.54 21.00 -19.63
CA LEU A 152 7.96 19.65 -19.55
C LEU A 152 7.03 19.51 -18.33
N ARG A 153 7.46 20.00 -17.16
CA ARG A 153 6.63 20.03 -15.94
C ARG A 153 5.35 20.84 -16.12
N ARG A 154 5.43 22.00 -16.79
CA ARG A 154 4.25 22.83 -17.09
C ARG A 154 3.24 22.14 -18.01
N ARG A 155 3.68 21.16 -18.82
CA ARG A 155 2.81 20.30 -19.64
C ARG A 155 2.32 19.05 -18.88
N GLY A 156 2.55 18.96 -17.57
CA GLY A 156 2.10 17.86 -16.72
C GLY A 156 3.03 16.64 -16.69
N LEU A 157 4.18 16.68 -17.37
CA LEU A 157 5.13 15.57 -17.39
C LEU A 157 6.03 15.61 -16.14
N ARG A 158 6.29 14.45 -15.54
CA ARG A 158 7.32 14.34 -14.50
C ARG A 158 8.69 14.44 -15.18
N ALA A 159 9.43 15.51 -14.88
CA ALA A 159 10.79 15.70 -15.38
C ALA A 159 11.77 15.97 -14.23
N ALA A 160 12.96 15.36 -14.30
CA ALA A 160 14.09 15.62 -13.41
C ALA A 160 15.33 15.95 -14.23
N MET A 161 16.35 16.54 -13.61
CA MET A 161 17.64 16.81 -14.23
C MET A 161 18.76 16.68 -13.22
N ASP A 162 19.99 16.62 -13.71
CA ASP A 162 21.15 16.72 -12.84
C ASP A 162 21.36 18.15 -12.33
N LEU A 163 21.57 18.29 -11.03
CA LEU A 163 21.89 19.57 -10.38
C LEU A 163 23.31 19.58 -9.77
N GLU A 164 24.02 18.45 -9.85
CA GLU A 164 25.32 18.24 -9.20
C GLU A 164 26.51 18.36 -10.16
N GLY A 165 26.26 18.66 -11.44
CA GLY A 165 27.31 18.83 -12.44
C GLY A 165 28.03 17.52 -12.79
N ARG A 166 27.32 16.39 -12.72
CA ARG A 166 27.88 15.06 -13.02
C ARG A 166 28.23 14.94 -14.50
N SER A 167 29.18 14.07 -14.82
CA SER A 167 29.42 13.64 -16.20
C SER A 167 28.17 12.97 -16.79
N LEU A 168 28.00 12.98 -18.11
CA LEU A 168 26.86 12.32 -18.78
C LEU A 168 26.68 10.86 -18.31
N LYS A 169 27.77 10.11 -18.14
CA LYS A 169 27.73 8.73 -17.61
C LYS A 169 27.15 8.69 -16.18
N GLY A 170 27.52 9.64 -15.33
CA GLY A 170 26.99 9.78 -13.98
C GLY A 170 25.50 10.16 -13.98
N GLN A 171 25.11 11.07 -14.87
CA GLN A 171 23.71 11.46 -15.07
C GLN A 171 22.84 10.27 -15.54
N MET A 172 23.31 9.47 -16.50
CA MET A 172 22.62 8.24 -16.93
C MET A 172 22.49 7.21 -15.81
N ARG A 173 23.53 7.07 -14.97
CA ARG A 173 23.46 6.20 -13.79
C ARG A 173 22.43 6.69 -12.78
N GLN A 174 22.33 8.01 -12.59
CA GLN A 174 21.34 8.62 -11.73
C GLN A 174 19.92 8.44 -12.28
N ALA A 175 19.71 8.68 -13.57
CA ALA A 175 18.43 8.42 -14.25
C ALA A 175 17.95 6.97 -14.07
N ASN A 176 18.85 6.00 -14.22
CA ASN A 176 18.57 4.57 -13.97
C ASN A 176 18.24 4.29 -12.50
N LYS A 177 19.00 4.87 -11.57
CA LYS A 177 18.76 4.73 -10.12
C LYS A 177 17.38 5.29 -9.74
N ASP A 178 16.99 6.40 -10.34
CA ASP A 178 15.69 7.05 -10.13
C ASP A 178 14.57 6.45 -10.99
N ARG A 179 14.86 5.34 -11.70
CA ARG A 179 13.91 4.53 -12.49
C ARG A 179 13.22 5.31 -13.61
N PHE A 180 13.87 6.33 -14.17
CA PHE A 180 13.39 7.00 -15.39
C PHE A 180 13.58 6.10 -16.62
N ARG A 181 12.49 5.82 -17.33
CA ARG A 181 12.55 5.04 -18.58
C ARG A 181 13.20 5.81 -19.71
N TYR A 182 12.96 7.12 -19.78
CA TYR A 182 13.44 7.97 -20.86
C TYR A 182 14.42 9.02 -20.34
N SER A 183 15.47 9.28 -21.11
CA SER A 183 16.37 10.41 -20.89
C SER A 183 16.44 11.31 -22.13
N LEU A 184 16.40 12.61 -21.92
CA LEU A 184 16.66 13.63 -22.94
C LEU A 184 18.09 14.12 -22.77
N ILE A 185 18.94 13.90 -23.76
CA ILE A 185 20.34 14.29 -23.73
C ILE A 185 20.47 15.56 -24.57
N LEU A 186 20.78 16.67 -23.90
CA LEU A 186 21.07 17.95 -24.51
C LEU A 186 22.58 18.05 -24.71
N GLY A 187 23.03 17.93 -25.95
CA GLY A 187 24.37 18.30 -26.36
C GLY A 187 24.38 19.69 -27.00
N THR A 188 25.56 20.29 -27.08
CA THR A 188 25.76 21.63 -27.65
C THR A 188 25.39 21.69 -29.13
N GLU A 189 25.64 20.61 -29.88
CA GLU A 189 25.36 20.53 -31.32
C GLU A 189 23.87 20.36 -31.59
N GLU A 190 23.21 19.47 -30.87
CA GLU A 190 21.78 19.20 -30.99
C GLU A 190 20.97 20.44 -30.60
N LEU A 191 21.38 21.15 -29.54
CA LEU A 191 20.75 22.38 -29.12
C LEU A 191 20.85 23.47 -30.20
N ALA A 192 21.99 23.58 -30.88
CA ALA A 192 22.18 24.52 -31.99
C ALA A 192 21.27 24.19 -33.20
N ARG A 193 20.87 22.91 -33.36
CA ARG A 193 19.92 22.44 -34.37
C ARG A 193 18.45 22.48 -33.90
N GLY A 194 18.18 22.91 -32.67
CA GLY A 194 16.83 22.88 -32.08
C GLY A 194 16.32 21.47 -31.78
N GLN A 195 17.24 20.52 -31.60
CA GLN A 195 16.97 19.10 -31.38
C GLN A 195 17.46 18.64 -30.01
N VAL A 196 16.97 17.47 -29.59
CA VAL A 196 17.43 16.77 -28.39
C VAL A 196 17.42 15.27 -28.63
N THR A 197 18.36 14.55 -28.03
CA THR A 197 18.43 13.09 -28.16
C THR A 197 17.56 12.44 -27.10
N LEU A 198 16.49 11.77 -27.52
CA LEU A 198 15.65 10.93 -26.66
C LEU A 198 16.20 9.51 -26.63
N LYS A 199 16.57 9.05 -25.43
CA LYS A 199 17.10 7.72 -25.16
C LYS A 199 16.11 6.89 -24.36
N ASP A 200 15.77 5.70 -24.86
CA ASP A 200 15.11 4.64 -24.07
C ASP A 200 16.17 3.92 -23.24
N MET A 201 16.09 4.05 -21.91
CA MET A 201 17.06 3.49 -20.98
C MET A 201 16.95 1.98 -20.83
N MET A 202 15.83 1.38 -21.25
CA MET A 202 15.61 -0.07 -21.28
C MET A 202 16.04 -0.68 -22.61
N GLY A 203 15.60 -0.08 -23.73
CA GLY A 203 15.88 -0.59 -25.08
C GLY A 203 17.23 -0.16 -25.66
N GLY A 204 17.88 0.84 -25.08
CA GLY A 204 19.14 1.41 -25.57
C GLY A 204 19.02 2.26 -26.85
N VAL A 205 17.83 2.30 -27.46
CA VAL A 205 17.54 3.06 -28.68
C VAL A 205 17.65 4.56 -28.40
N GLN A 206 18.30 5.27 -29.30
CA GLN A 206 18.41 6.73 -29.27
C GLN A 206 17.85 7.30 -30.58
N GLN A 207 17.10 8.38 -30.46
CA GLN A 207 16.55 9.10 -31.61
C GLN A 207 16.66 10.61 -31.35
N GLU A 208 17.00 11.37 -32.38
CA GLU A 208 16.93 12.83 -32.34
C GLU A 208 15.48 13.27 -32.53
N VAL A 209 15.02 14.19 -31.69
CA VAL A 209 13.65 14.72 -31.73
C VAL A 209 13.73 16.25 -31.68
N PRO A 210 12.91 16.98 -32.46
CA PRO A 210 12.79 18.42 -32.32
C PRO A 210 12.33 18.80 -30.91
N LEU A 211 12.95 19.81 -30.30
CA LEU A 211 12.62 20.25 -28.93
C LEU A 211 11.13 20.57 -28.75
N ALA A 212 10.50 21.12 -29.79
CA ALA A 212 9.07 21.45 -29.79
C ALA A 212 8.16 20.22 -29.68
N GLU A 213 8.58 19.08 -30.23
CA GLU A 213 7.78 17.85 -30.30
C GLU A 213 8.01 16.91 -29.11
N VAL A 214 9.02 17.16 -28.28
CA VAL A 214 9.43 16.27 -27.18
C VAL A 214 8.27 15.94 -26.25
N ALA A 215 7.51 16.94 -25.81
CA ALA A 215 6.46 16.70 -24.84
C ALA A 215 5.29 15.92 -25.46
N ASP A 216 4.97 16.17 -26.73
CA ASP A 216 3.90 15.47 -27.45
C ASP A 216 4.32 14.02 -27.74
N ARG A 217 5.59 13.79 -28.07
CA ARG A 217 6.18 12.46 -28.21
C ARG A 217 6.11 11.70 -26.90
N LEU A 218 6.51 12.32 -25.77
CA LEU A 218 6.47 11.70 -24.45
C LEU A 218 5.04 11.41 -23.97
N ALA A 219 4.06 12.26 -24.30
CA ALA A 219 2.66 12.04 -23.98
C ALA A 219 2.03 10.88 -24.79
N GLY A 220 2.52 10.63 -26.00
CA GLY A 220 2.08 9.53 -26.85
C GLY A 220 2.81 8.20 -26.62
N LEU A 221 3.85 8.17 -25.78
CA LEU A 221 4.57 6.94 -25.49
C LEU A 221 3.78 6.10 -24.48
N PRO A 222 3.60 4.79 -24.74
CA PRO A 222 2.86 3.94 -23.83
C PRO A 222 3.58 3.91 -22.48
N GLU A 223 2.85 4.28 -21.43
CA GLU A 223 3.02 3.73 -20.10
C GLU A 223 2.85 2.21 -20.26
N ARG A 224 3.91 1.48 -20.64
CA ARG A 224 3.79 0.03 -20.63
C ARG A 224 3.60 -0.35 -19.18
N GLU A 225 2.45 -0.97 -18.91
CA GLU A 225 2.15 -1.70 -17.69
C GLU A 225 3.40 -2.45 -17.26
N ILE A 226 3.81 -2.16 -16.04
CA ILE A 226 4.84 -2.91 -15.35
C ILE A 226 4.29 -4.33 -15.20
N VAL A 227 4.93 -5.28 -15.87
CA VAL A 227 4.80 -6.70 -15.51
C VAL A 227 5.54 -6.91 -14.20
#